data_AF-A0A971SMI3-F1
#
_entry.id   AF-A0A971SMI3-F1
#
_cell.length_a   1.000
_cell.length_b   1.000
_cell.length_c   1.000
_cell.angle_alpha   90.00
_cell.angle_beta   90.00
_cell.angle_gamma   90.00
#
_symmetry.space_group_name_H-M   'P 1'
#
loop_
_entity.id
_entity.type
_entity.pdbx_description
1 polymer ?
#
loop_
_entity_poly.entity_id
_entity_poly.type
_entity_poly.pdbx_seq_one_letter_code
_entity_poly.pdbx_strand_id
1 'polypeptide(L)'
;MRMDPFVKKLNDLNFSDMYENDFFLTWEKSRDELDAVFTVADALRCLRENNISPKVFDSGLGISLFRDNSTRTRFSFASACNMLGLEVQDLDEGKSQIA
;
A
#
# COMPACT_ATOMS: atom_id res chain seq x y z
N MET A 1 -17.52 -15.26 1.51
CA MET A 1 -16.12 -14.78 1.63
C MET A 1 -15.55 -15.24 2.96
N ARG A 2 -14.34 -15.81 3.01
CA ARG A 2 -13.69 -16.22 4.28
C ARG A 2 -12.42 -15.39 4.47
N MET A 3 -12.47 -14.43 5.39
CA MET A 3 -11.30 -13.64 5.79
C MET A 3 -10.44 -14.33 6.85
N ASP A 4 -11.03 -15.25 7.61
CA ASP A 4 -10.39 -15.99 8.70
C ASP A 4 -9.03 -16.61 8.33
N PRO A 5 -8.83 -17.19 7.13
CA PRO A 5 -7.53 -17.75 6.76
C PRO A 5 -6.43 -16.68 6.68
N PHE A 6 -6.74 -15.49 6.18
CA PHE A 6 -5.78 -14.38 6.10
C PHE A 6 -5.44 -13.84 7.48
N VAL A 7 -6.47 -13.61 8.32
CA VAL A 7 -6.30 -13.13 9.70
C VAL A 7 -5.50 -14.13 10.52
N LYS A 8 -5.81 -15.42 10.42
CA LYS A 8 -5.06 -16.48 11.10
C LYS A 8 -3.59 -16.48 10.68
N LYS A 9 -3.31 -16.40 9.38
CA LYS A 9 -1.94 -16.36 8.87
C LYS A 9 -1.18 -15.13 9.37
N LEU A 10 -1.82 -13.96 9.39
CA LEU A 10 -1.20 -12.74 9.92
C LEU A 10 -0.91 -12.84 11.42
N ASN A 11 -1.77 -13.47 12.21
CA ASN A 11 -1.52 -13.66 13.66
C ASN A 11 -0.29 -14.53 13.96
N ASP A 12 0.15 -15.35 13.00
CA ASP A 12 1.31 -16.23 13.15
C ASP A 12 2.64 -15.58 12.66
N LEU A 13 2.61 -14.32 12.18
CA LEU A 13 3.77 -13.60 11.63
C LEU A 13 4.18 -12.41 12.52
N ASN A 14 5.47 -12.14 12.64
CA ASN A 14 5.96 -10.90 13.26
C ASN A 14 6.27 -9.81 12.23
N PHE A 15 5.43 -8.78 12.17
CA PHE A 15 5.61 -7.60 11.31
C PHE A 15 5.41 -6.28 12.08
N SER A 16 5.60 -6.31 13.41
CA SER A 16 5.38 -5.14 14.27
C SER A 16 6.27 -3.94 13.92
N ASP A 17 7.48 -4.19 13.44
CA ASP A 17 8.45 -3.17 13.03
C ASP A 17 8.10 -2.46 11.70
N MET A 18 7.04 -2.90 11.00
CA MET A 18 6.57 -2.25 9.76
C MET A 18 5.65 -1.05 9.99
N TYR A 19 5.06 -0.92 11.18
CA TYR A 19 4.16 0.19 11.48
C TYR A 19 4.97 1.49 11.62
N GLU A 20 4.49 2.57 10.98
CA GLU A 20 5.18 3.87 10.93
C GLU A 20 6.62 3.81 10.40
N ASN A 21 6.90 2.86 9.50
CA ASN A 21 8.23 2.63 8.96
C ASN A 21 8.24 2.59 7.42
N ASP A 22 9.42 2.77 6.84
CA ASP A 22 9.62 2.80 5.40
C ASP A 22 9.86 1.41 4.79
N PHE A 23 9.48 1.25 3.52
CA PHE A 23 9.75 0.05 2.72
C PHE A 23 10.63 0.41 1.51
N PHE A 24 11.95 0.46 1.70
CA PHE A 24 12.89 0.76 0.62
C PHE A 24 13.37 -0.50 -0.11
N LEU A 25 13.98 -1.44 0.63
CA LEU A 25 14.66 -2.60 0.06
C LEU A 25 14.14 -3.89 0.70
N THR A 26 13.82 -4.89 -0.12
CA THR A 26 13.21 -6.15 0.38
C THR A 26 14.14 -6.96 1.28
N TRP A 27 15.46 -6.83 1.12
CA TRP A 27 16.45 -7.53 1.95
C TRP A 27 16.67 -6.88 3.31
N GLU A 28 16.15 -5.67 3.53
CA GLU A 28 16.10 -5.02 4.86
C GLU A 28 14.89 -5.47 5.67
N LYS A 29 14.01 -6.29 5.08
CA LYS A 29 12.82 -6.83 5.73
C LYS A 29 13.04 -8.31 6.06
N SER A 30 12.55 -8.71 7.22
CA SER A 30 12.50 -10.10 7.66
C SER A 30 11.55 -10.91 6.76
N ARG A 31 11.67 -12.24 6.85
CA ARG A 31 10.81 -13.13 6.08
C ARG A 31 9.33 -12.96 6.44
N ASP A 32 9.04 -12.82 7.73
CA ASP A 32 7.69 -12.64 8.25
C ASP A 32 7.04 -11.35 7.72
N GLU A 33 7.79 -10.26 7.68
CA GLU A 33 7.33 -8.98 7.11
C GLU A 33 6.97 -9.10 5.62
N LEU A 34 7.80 -9.80 4.84
CA LEU A 34 7.51 -10.04 3.42
C LEU A 34 6.26 -10.93 3.23
N ASP A 35 6.14 -11.99 4.02
CA ASP A 35 4.98 -12.88 3.98
C ASP A 35 3.70 -12.18 4.47
N ALA A 36 3.81 -11.19 5.38
CA ALA A 36 2.71 -10.34 5.79
C ALA A 36 2.23 -9.45 4.64
N VAL A 37 3.14 -8.81 3.89
CA VAL A 37 2.78 -8.03 2.69
C VAL A 37 2.00 -8.86 1.68
N PHE A 38 2.46 -10.08 1.37
CA PHE A 38 1.73 -10.96 0.44
C PHE A 38 0.35 -11.33 0.97
N THR A 39 0.25 -11.62 2.26
CA THR A 39 -1.02 -12.03 2.89
C THR A 39 -2.04 -10.88 2.90
N VAL A 40 -1.60 -9.64 3.16
CA VAL A 40 -2.46 -8.45 3.08
C VAL A 40 -2.87 -8.16 1.64
N ALA A 41 -1.96 -8.32 0.66
CA ALA A 41 -2.29 -8.12 -0.75
C ALA A 41 -3.39 -9.07 -1.24
N ASP A 42 -3.31 -10.37 -0.89
CA ASP A 42 -4.33 -11.35 -1.22
C ASP A 42 -5.66 -11.08 -0.48
N ALA A 43 -5.61 -10.64 0.77
CA ALA A 43 -6.77 -10.21 1.53
C ALA A 43 -7.51 -9.04 0.86
N LEU A 44 -6.79 -7.99 0.47
CA LEU A 44 -7.35 -6.81 -0.22
C LEU A 44 -7.95 -7.19 -1.58
N ARG A 45 -7.29 -8.08 -2.32
CA ARG A 45 -7.81 -8.65 -3.56
C ARG A 45 -9.14 -9.37 -3.33
N CYS A 46 -9.18 -10.25 -2.32
CA CYS A 46 -10.39 -10.98 -1.96
C CYS A 46 -11.55 -10.04 -1.62
N LEU A 47 -11.30 -8.96 -0.86
CA LEU A 47 -12.32 -7.94 -0.54
C LEU A 47 -12.88 -7.31 -1.81
N ARG A 48 -11.99 -6.91 -2.72
CA ARG A 48 -12.39 -6.28 -3.99
C ARG A 48 -13.19 -7.20 -4.89
N GLU A 49 -12.78 -8.46 -5.01
CA GLU A 49 -13.47 -9.51 -5.80
C GLU A 49 -14.88 -9.80 -5.26
N ASN A 50 -15.10 -9.62 -3.95
CA ASN A 50 -16.40 -9.77 -3.31
C ASN A 50 -17.16 -8.44 -3.18
N ASN A 51 -16.74 -7.40 -3.91
CA ASN A 51 -17.36 -6.06 -3.92
C ASN A 51 -17.45 -5.39 -2.54
N ILE A 52 -16.49 -5.66 -1.66
CA ILE A 52 -16.37 -5.01 -0.34
C ILE A 52 -15.29 -3.94 -0.44
N SER A 53 -15.61 -2.74 0.04
CA SER A 53 -14.67 -1.62 0.08
C SER A 53 -13.67 -1.81 1.23
N PRO A 54 -12.34 -1.80 0.96
CA PRO A 54 -11.31 -1.83 1.99
C PRO A 54 -10.85 -0.42 2.41
N LYS A 55 -11.69 0.60 2.23
CA LYS A 55 -11.32 1.97 2.61
C LYS A 55 -11.07 2.06 4.12
N VAL A 56 -9.94 2.64 4.48
CA VAL A 56 -9.53 2.87 5.87
C VAL A 56 -9.33 4.35 6.19
N PHE A 57 -9.26 5.21 5.16
CA PHE A 57 -9.19 6.66 5.29
C PHE A 57 -10.51 7.30 4.80
N ASP A 58 -11.07 8.21 5.62
CA ASP A 58 -12.21 9.04 5.24
C ASP A 58 -11.77 10.29 4.45
N SER A 59 -10.58 10.80 4.76
CA SER A 59 -9.87 11.83 4.00
C SER A 59 -8.36 11.67 4.17
N GLY A 60 -7.56 12.25 3.26
CA GLY A 60 -6.10 12.22 3.31
C GLY A 60 -5.47 12.29 1.92
N LEU A 61 -4.19 12.68 1.88
CA LEU A 61 -3.42 12.83 0.64
C LEU A 61 -2.32 11.77 0.54
N GLY A 62 -2.23 11.12 -0.62
CA GLY A 62 -1.09 10.30 -1.03
C GLY A 62 -0.20 11.09 -1.98
N ILE A 63 1.00 11.48 -1.53
CA ILE A 63 1.92 12.25 -2.35
C ILE A 63 2.65 11.34 -3.33
N SER A 64 2.56 11.67 -4.61
CA SER A 64 3.14 10.94 -5.72
C SER A 64 4.38 11.70 -6.22
N LEU A 65 5.57 11.14 -6.00
CA LEU A 65 6.85 11.74 -6.40
C LEU A 65 7.54 10.85 -7.45
N PHE A 66 7.41 11.21 -8.72
CA PHE A 66 8.02 10.48 -9.85
C PHE A 66 9.07 11.33 -10.55
N ARG A 67 10.33 10.89 -10.48
CA ARG A 67 11.47 11.55 -11.16
C ARG A 67 11.65 11.10 -12.62
N ASP A 68 10.92 10.06 -13.02
CA ASP A 68 10.92 9.49 -14.36
C ASP A 68 9.49 9.32 -14.89
N ASN A 69 9.37 9.18 -16.22
CA ASN A 69 8.08 9.00 -16.88
C ASN A 69 7.66 7.52 -16.91
N SER A 70 7.27 6.99 -15.75
CA SER A 70 6.67 5.66 -15.64
C SER A 70 5.15 5.71 -15.46
N THR A 71 4.42 5.64 -16.58
CA THR A 71 2.95 5.60 -16.56
C THR A 71 2.41 4.39 -15.79
N ARG A 72 3.05 3.21 -15.91
CA ARG A 72 2.57 2.00 -15.22
C ARG A 72 2.66 2.13 -13.70
N THR A 73 3.77 2.66 -13.17
CA THR A 73 3.93 2.83 -11.72
C THR A 73 3.01 3.92 -11.18
N ARG A 74 2.84 5.03 -11.91
CA ARG A 74 1.88 6.09 -11.57
C ARG A 74 0.46 5.56 -11.42
N PHE A 75 -0.03 4.80 -12.40
CA PHE A 75 -1.38 4.20 -12.32
C PHE A 75 -1.50 3.19 -11.18
N SER A 76 -0.48 2.37 -10.94
CA SER A 76 -0.48 1.41 -9.82
C SER A 76 -0.56 2.12 -8.47
N PHE A 77 0.25 3.15 -8.25
CA PHE A 77 0.23 3.95 -7.02
C PHE A 77 -1.12 4.63 -6.81
N ALA A 78 -1.64 5.30 -7.85
CA ALA A 78 -2.92 5.98 -7.75
C ALA A 78 -4.09 5.03 -7.47
N SER A 79 -4.06 3.83 -8.05
CA SER A 79 -5.06 2.78 -7.80
C SER A 79 -5.01 2.30 -6.34
N ALA A 80 -3.82 2.15 -5.77
CA ALA A 80 -3.65 1.76 -4.37
C ALA A 80 -4.16 2.85 -3.40
N CYS A 81 -3.80 4.12 -3.63
CA CYS A 81 -4.31 5.25 -2.85
C CYS A 81 -5.84 5.31 -2.88
N ASN A 82 -6.45 5.23 -4.07
CA ASN A 82 -7.90 5.27 -4.21
C ASN A 82 -8.60 4.11 -3.51
N MET A 83 -8.03 2.90 -3.61
CA MET A 83 -8.57 1.70 -2.95
C MET A 83 -8.69 1.88 -1.43
N LEU A 84 -7.71 2.54 -0.80
CA LEU A 84 -7.68 2.77 0.65
C LEU A 84 -8.40 4.05 1.10
N GLY A 85 -8.82 4.91 0.16
CA GLY A 85 -9.57 6.14 0.44
C GLY A 85 -8.75 7.43 0.40
N LEU A 86 -7.50 7.39 -0.10
CA LEU A 86 -6.64 8.55 -0.24
C LEU A 86 -6.81 9.22 -1.61
N GLU A 87 -6.68 10.54 -1.64
CA GLU A 87 -6.56 11.34 -2.86
C GLU A 87 -5.10 11.51 -3.25
N VAL A 88 -4.76 11.27 -4.52
CA VAL A 88 -3.37 11.38 -5.00
C VAL A 88 -3.06 12.83 -5.35
N GLN A 89 -1.90 13.31 -4.91
CA GLN A 89 -1.35 14.61 -5.30
C GLN A 89 0.04 14.41 -5.90
N ASP A 90 0.19 14.74 -7.18
CA ASP A 90 1.48 14.64 -7.88
C ASP A 90 2.38 15.83 -7.51
N LEU A 91 3.57 15.54 -7.01
CA LEU A 91 4.61 16.51 -6.72
C LEU A 91 5.59 16.56 -7.91
N ASP A 92 5.50 17.63 -8.70
CA ASP A 92 6.44 17.92 -9.79
C ASP A 92 7.61 18.74 -9.25
N GLU A 93 8.77 18.12 -8.99
CA GLU A 93 9.99 18.80 -8.51
C GLU A 93 10.43 19.95 -9.45
N GLY A 94 10.03 19.93 -10.74
CA GLY A 94 10.36 20.99 -11.70
C GLY A 94 9.46 22.23 -11.62
N LYS A 95 8.29 22.13 -10.98
CA LYS A 95 7.34 23.24 -10.76
C LYS A 95 7.23 23.66 -9.29
N SER A 96 7.54 22.75 -8.37
CA SER A 96 7.66 23.07 -6.96
C SER A 96 8.93 23.89 -6.73
N GLN A 97 8.77 25.14 -6.29
CA GLN A 97 9.87 25.85 -5.66
C GLN A 97 10.21 25.13 -4.35
N ILE A 98 11.10 24.15 -4.44
CA ILE A 98 11.79 23.63 -3.26
C ILE A 98 12.79 24.73 -2.90
N ALA A 99 12.44 25.51 -1.88
CA ALA A 99 13.35 26.46 -1.23
C ALA A 99 14.36 25.72 -0.36
#